data_AF-A0A7S2D1Y5-F1
#
_entry.id   AF-A0A7S2D1Y5-F1
#
_cell.length_a   1.000
_cell.length_b   1.000
_cell.length_c   1.000
_cell.angle_alpha   90.00
_cell.angle_beta   90.00
_cell.angle_gamma   90.00
#
_symmetry.space_group_name_H-M   'P 1'
#
loop_
_entity.id
_entity.type
_entity.pdbx_description
1 polymer ?
#
loop_
_entity_poly.entity_id
_entity_poly.type
_entity_poly.pdbx_seq_one_letter_code
_entity_poly.pdbx_strand_id
1 'polypeptide(L)'
;YSVEVSGMADVERAILAANRFPNTSVAVFNKAVQDMEGELDQKVDVLVSEPLGEMLFHERMVESYLWARDHFLKPGGKMFPNVGLLHVAPFSDA
;
A
#
# COMPACT_ATOMS: atom_id res chain seq x y z
N TYR A 1 2.30 -7.58 -7.02
CA TYR A 1 3.30 -7.55 -5.94
C TYR A 1 2.59 -7.12 -4.67
N SER A 2 2.83 -7.81 -3.57
CA SER A 2 2.43 -7.39 -2.23
C SER A 2 3.69 -7.10 -1.42
N VAL A 3 3.72 -6.00 -0.68
CA VAL A 3 4.86 -5.56 0.12
C VAL A 3 4.36 -5.31 1.54
N GLU A 4 4.85 -6.09 2.48
CA GLU A 4 4.42 -6.10 3.88
C GLU A 4 5.65 -6.18 4.78
N VAL A 5 5.79 -5.28 5.75
CA VAL A 5 7.00 -5.23 6.59
C VAL A 5 6.93 -6.16 7.80
N SER A 6 5.74 -6.44 8.31
CA SER A 6 5.51 -7.22 9.52
C SER A 6 5.45 -8.72 9.24
N GLY A 7 5.32 -9.52 10.31
CA GLY A 7 5.06 -10.96 10.19
C GLY A 7 3.75 -11.32 9.50
N MET A 8 2.89 -10.35 9.19
CA MET A 8 1.64 -10.58 8.46
C MET A 8 1.89 -11.12 7.04
N ALA A 9 3.09 -10.94 6.48
CA ALA A 9 3.48 -11.54 5.21
C ALA A 9 3.35 -13.07 5.20
N ASP A 10 3.59 -13.75 6.33
CA ASP A 10 3.42 -15.21 6.42
C ASP A 10 1.95 -15.62 6.41
N VAL A 11 1.11 -14.82 7.06
CA VAL A 11 -0.35 -14.98 7.01
C VAL A 11 -0.86 -14.75 5.59
N GLU A 12 -0.37 -13.72 4.90
CA GLU A 12 -0.70 -13.45 3.50
C GLU A 12 -0.32 -14.65 2.61
N ARG A 13 0.88 -15.20 2.76
CA ARG A 13 1.31 -16.41 2.02
C ARG A 13 0.37 -17.60 2.28
N ALA A 14 -0.04 -17.81 3.54
CA ALA A 14 -0.98 -18.87 3.88
C ALA A 14 -2.36 -18.64 3.24
N ILE A 15 -2.86 -17.40 3.24
CA ILE A 15 -4.10 -17.02 2.56
C ILE A 15 -3.99 -17.26 1.05
N LEU A 16 -2.88 -16.86 0.42
CA LEU A 16 -2.64 -17.08 -1.00
C LEU A 16 -2.61 -18.57 -1.35
N ALA A 17 -1.99 -19.41 -0.51
CA ALA A 17 -1.95 -20.86 -0.71
C ALA A 17 -3.31 -21.55 -0.54
N ALA A 18 -4.15 -21.03 0.36
CA ALA A 18 -5.49 -21.55 0.61
C ALA A 18 -6.51 -21.14 -0.46
N ASN A 19 -6.23 -20.08 -1.22
CA ASN A 19 -7.13 -19.53 -2.24
C ASN A 19 -6.63 -19.85 -3.66
N ARG A 20 -7.56 -19.87 -4.63
CA ARG A 20 -7.21 -20.03 -6.04
C ARG A 20 -7.41 -18.71 -6.76
N PHE A 21 -6.35 -18.19 -7.38
CA PHE A 21 -6.39 -17.02 -8.24
C PHE A 21 -6.02 -17.41 -9.67
N PRO A 22 -6.99 -17.86 -10.48
CA PRO A 22 -6.71 -18.27 -11.86
C PRO A 22 -6.07 -17.12 -12.63
N ASN A 23 -5.00 -17.42 -13.37
CA ASN A 23 -4.27 -16.45 -14.19
C ASN A 23 -3.66 -15.26 -13.43
N THR A 24 -3.52 -15.37 -12.11
CA THR A 24 -2.95 -14.32 -11.27
C THR A 24 -1.88 -14.91 -10.36
N SER A 25 -0.70 -14.31 -10.35
CA SER A 25 0.34 -14.60 -9.37
C SER A 25 0.56 -13.39 -8.48
N VAL A 26 0.72 -13.65 -7.18
CA VAL A 26 1.04 -12.62 -6.19
C VAL A 26 2.39 -12.96 -5.58
N ALA A 27 3.40 -12.17 -5.91
CA ALA A 27 4.70 -12.21 -5.23
C ALA A 27 4.63 -11.35 -3.96
N VAL A 28 4.95 -11.96 -2.81
CA VAL A 28 4.92 -11.34 -1.47
C VAL A 28 6.33 -11.04 -1.00
N PHE A 29 6.61 -9.76 -0.78
CA PHE A 29 7.88 -9.28 -0.25
C PHE A 29 7.71 -8.87 1.21
N ASN A 30 8.46 -9.53 2.10
CA ASN A 30 8.43 -9.23 3.51
C ASN A 30 9.54 -8.23 3.89
N LYS A 31 9.39 -6.97 3.49
CA LYS A 31 10.35 -5.88 3.69
C LYS A 31 9.67 -4.52 3.55
N ALA A 32 10.35 -3.45 3.92
CA ALA A 32 9.84 -2.10 3.69
C ALA A 32 9.80 -1.78 2.19
N VAL A 33 8.83 -0.97 1.76
CA VAL A 33 8.69 -0.58 0.35
C VAL A 33 9.90 0.21 -0.15
N GLN A 34 10.58 0.92 0.75
CA GLN A 34 11.81 1.66 0.47
C GLN A 34 12.98 0.73 0.08
N ASP A 35 12.95 -0.53 0.50
CA ASP A 35 13.99 -1.54 0.25
C ASP A 35 13.66 -2.43 -0.96
N MET A 36 12.70 -2.02 -1.80
CA MET A 36 12.25 -2.76 -2.99
C MET A 36 13.00 -2.40 -4.28
N GLU A 37 14.06 -1.58 -4.19
CA GLU A 37 14.85 -1.21 -5.35
C GLU A 37 15.51 -2.46 -5.98
N GLY A 38 15.29 -2.66 -7.28
CA GLY A 38 15.79 -3.82 -8.02
C GLY A 38 14.92 -5.09 -7.93
N GLU A 39 13.87 -5.10 -7.10
CA GLU A 39 12.93 -6.25 -7.00
C GLU A 39 11.81 -6.21 -8.06
N LEU A 40 11.58 -5.04 -8.64
CA LEU A 40 10.59 -4.84 -9.70
C LEU A 40 11.31 -4.69 -11.04
N ASP A 41 11.05 -5.61 -11.98
CA ASP A 41 11.54 -5.53 -13.36
C ASP A 41 10.93 -4.35 -14.13
N GLN A 42 9.75 -3.88 -13.70
CA GLN A 42 9.02 -2.80 -14.32
C GLN A 42 8.19 -2.02 -13.29
N LYS A 43 7.98 -0.73 -13.58
CA LYS A 43 7.00 0.08 -12.86
C LYS A 43 5.60 -0.51 -12.97
N VAL A 44 4.76 -0.29 -11.96
CA VAL A 44 3.37 -0.79 -11.89
C VAL A 44 2.38 0.19 -12.53
N ASP A 45 1.28 -0.34 -13.07
CA ASP A 45 0.18 0.46 -13.62
C ASP A 45 -0.76 0.99 -12.54
N VAL A 46 -0.90 0.24 -11.45
CA VAL A 46 -1.80 0.54 -10.33
C VAL A 46 -1.06 0.32 -9.02
N LEU A 47 -1.17 1.29 -8.11
CA LEU A 47 -0.71 1.21 -6.74
C LEU A 47 -1.94 1.20 -5.81
N VAL A 48 -2.03 0.20 -4.93
CA VAL A 48 -3.12 0.06 -3.96
C VAL A 48 -2.49 -0.02 -2.58
N SER A 49 -3.02 0.75 -1.63
CA SER A 49 -2.59 0.69 -0.23
C SER A 49 -3.77 1.07 0.67
N GLU A 50 -3.66 0.71 1.93
CA GLU A 50 -4.42 1.31 3.02
C GLU A 50 -3.47 2.26 3.75
N PRO A 51 -3.46 3.57 3.42
CA PRO A 51 -2.51 4.52 4.00
C PRO A 51 -3.13 5.44 5.07
N LEU A 52 -4.40 5.24 5.44
CA LEU A 52 -5.19 6.23 6.17
C LEU A 52 -5.16 5.94 7.67
N GLY A 53 -4.30 6.63 8.39
CA GLY A 53 -4.35 6.61 9.85
C GLY A 53 -5.38 7.58 10.44
N GLU A 54 -5.35 7.74 11.76
CA GLU A 54 -6.21 8.70 12.47
C GLU A 54 -6.03 10.13 11.93
N MET A 55 -7.14 10.85 11.74
CA MET A 55 -7.18 12.17 11.08
C MET A 55 -6.43 12.22 9.74
N LEU A 56 -6.43 11.10 9.00
CA LEU A 56 -5.71 10.83 7.74
C LEU A 56 -4.18 10.71 7.82
N PHE A 57 -3.53 11.31 8.82
CA PHE A 57 -2.07 11.48 8.82
C PHE A 57 -1.35 10.79 9.97
N HIS A 58 -2.07 10.43 11.04
CA HIS A 58 -1.46 9.68 12.13
C HIS A 58 -0.92 8.34 11.59
N GLU A 59 0.07 7.73 12.27
CA GLU A 59 0.69 6.46 11.88
C GLU A 59 1.63 6.47 10.65
N ARG A 60 1.80 7.62 9.98
CA ARG A 60 2.86 7.86 8.97
C ARG A 60 2.89 6.91 7.77
N MET A 61 1.74 6.34 7.42
CA MET A 61 1.61 5.42 6.29
C MET A 61 1.52 6.17 4.94
N VAL A 62 1.07 7.43 4.96
CA VAL A 62 0.98 8.29 3.77
C VAL A 62 2.36 8.53 3.15
N GLU A 63 3.41 8.72 3.95
CA GLU A 63 4.77 8.94 3.43
C GLU A 63 5.27 7.75 2.60
N SER A 64 5.11 6.52 3.10
CA SER A 64 5.49 5.30 2.38
C SER A 64 4.68 5.13 1.10
N TYR A 65 3.39 5.48 1.12
CA TYR A 65 2.51 5.40 -0.05
C TYR A 65 2.92 6.40 -1.15
N LEU A 66 3.25 7.63 -0.78
CA LEU A 66 3.77 8.63 -1.72
C LEU A 66 5.16 8.28 -2.25
N TRP A 67 6.03 7.73 -1.38
CA TRP A 67 7.34 7.25 -1.80
C TRP A 67 7.21 6.15 -2.86
N ALA A 68 6.32 5.17 -2.65
CA ALA A 68 6.06 4.10 -3.60
C ALA A 68 5.49 4.61 -4.93
N ARG A 69 4.62 5.63 -4.90
CA ARG A 69 4.12 6.30 -6.11
C ARG A 69 5.28 6.83 -6.95
N ASP A 70 6.18 7.61 -6.34
CA ASP A 70 7.23 8.31 -7.07
C ASP A 70 8.25 7.34 -7.69
N HIS A 71 8.54 6.24 -7.01
CA HIS A 71 9.55 5.27 -7.44
C HIS A 71 8.97 4.18 -8.35
N PHE A 72 7.79 3.65 -8.04
CA PHE A 72 7.29 2.44 -8.69
C PHE A 72 6.08 2.64 -9.59
N LEU A 73 5.34 3.76 -9.52
CA LEU A 73 4.17 3.97 -10.39
C LEU A 73 4.60 4.53 -11.76
N LYS A 74 4.05 3.98 -12.84
CA LYS A 74 4.24 4.53 -14.19
C LYS A 74 3.64 5.94 -14.30
N PRO A 75 4.17 6.81 -15.19
CA PRO A 75 3.48 8.05 -15.56
C PRO A 75 2.04 7.76 -16.01
N GLY A 76 1.05 8.43 -15.42
CA GLY A 76 -0.37 8.20 -15.70
C GLY A 76 -0.99 6.98 -15.00
N GLY A 77 -0.21 6.25 -14.20
CA GLY A 77 -0.70 5.14 -13.38
C GLY A 77 -1.76 5.58 -12.36
N LYS A 78 -2.50 4.61 -11.83
CA LYS A 78 -3.61 4.85 -10.90
C LYS A 78 -3.22 4.52 -9.47
N MET A 79 -3.81 5.25 -8.54
CA MET A 79 -3.66 5.05 -7.10
C MET A 79 -5.02 4.74 -6.49
N PHE A 80 -5.06 3.84 -5.51
CA PHE A 80 -6.27 3.54 -4.75
C PHE A 80 -5.93 3.43 -3.25
N PRO A 81 -6.41 4.36 -2.40
CA PRO A 81 -7.16 5.57 -2.76
C PRO A 81 -6.29 6.61 -3.48
N ASN A 82 -6.91 7.50 -4.28
CA ASN A 82 -6.22 8.63 -4.94
C ASN A 82 -6.57 10.01 -4.34
N VAL A 83 -7.58 10.11 -3.48
CA VAL A 83 -8.02 11.34 -2.82
C VAL A 83 -8.39 11.01 -1.37
N GLY A 84 -7.96 11.86 -0.43
CA GLY A 84 -8.41 11.88 0.96
C GLY A 84 -8.95 13.25 1.32
N LEU A 85 -10.05 13.31 2.07
CA LEU A 85 -10.70 14.55 2.49
C LEU A 85 -10.89 14.55 4.01
N LEU A 86 -10.21 15.46 4.71
CA LEU A 86 -10.41 15.68 6.15
C LEU A 86 -11.45 16.78 6.34
N HIS A 87 -12.55 16.45 6.99
CA HIS A 87 -13.57 17.43 7.37
C HIS A 87 -13.45 17.72 8.86
N VAL A 88 -13.53 19.00 9.22
CA VAL A 88 -13.42 19.47 10.60
C VAL A 88 -14.64 20.34 10.90
N ALA A 89 -15.24 20.16 12.08
CA ALA A 89 -16.35 20.96 12.57
C ALA A 89 -16.14 21.28 14.06
N PRO A 90 -16.55 22.48 14.52
CA PRO A 90 -16.50 22.80 15.95
C PRO A 90 -17.49 21.94 16.74
N PHE A 91 -17.16 21.61 17.99
CA PHE A 91 -18.06 20.97 18.94
C PHE A 91 -17.88 21.57 20.35
N SER A 92 -18.87 21.37 21.23
CA SER A 92 -18.80 21.70 22.66
C SER A 92 -19.10 20.44 23.46
N ASP A 93 -18.30 20.17 24.48
CA ASP A 93 -18.44 19.03 25.39
C ASP A 93 -18.25 19.54 26.83
N ALA A 94 -19.18 20.41 27.24
CA ALA A 94 -19.21 21.05 28.55
C ALA A 94 -20.26 20.39 29.45
#